data_AF-A0A971D426-F1
#
_entry.id   AF-A0A971D426-F1
#
_cell.length_a   1.000
_cell.length_b   1.000
_cell.length_c   1.000
_cell.angle_alpha   90.00
_cell.angle_beta   90.00
_cell.angle_gamma   90.00
#
_symmetry.space_group_name_H-M   'P 1'
#
loop_
_entity.id
_entity.type
_entity.pdbx_description
1 polymer ?
#
loop_
_entity_poly.entity_id
_entity_poly.type
_entity_poly.pdbx_seq_one_letter_code
_entity_poly.pdbx_strand_id
1 'polypeptide(L)' 'GLVDESARVFAFLAGLSADTFVNVMGQYRPCAAAERAPDDLRTIARRTTRAEHIAALEAARAAGLTRATHA' A
#
# COMPACT_ATOMS: atom_id res chain seq x y z
N GLY A 1 -7.78 6.48 -4.34
CA GLY A 1 -8.60 5.43 -3.70
C GLY A 1 -7.67 4.28 -3.45
N LEU A 2 -7.00 4.30 -2.30
CA LEU A 2 -5.69 3.65 -2.13
C LEU A 2 -5.74 2.12 -2.26
N VAL A 3 -6.87 1.47 -1.96
CA VAL A 3 -6.98 0.01 -1.91
C VAL A 3 -7.04 -0.62 -3.30
N ASP A 4 -7.88 -0.10 -4.21
CA ASP A 4 -8.02 -0.65 -5.57
C ASP A 4 -6.74 -0.44 -6.41
N GLU A 5 -6.06 0.68 -6.19
CA GLU A 5 -4.75 0.96 -6.78
C GLU A 5 -3.68 -0.01 -6.23
N SER A 6 -3.67 -0.26 -4.92
CA SER A 6 -2.78 -1.25 -4.31
C SER A 6 -3.02 -2.66 -4.86
N ALA A 7 -4.29 -3.07 -5.01
CA ALA A 7 -4.63 -4.38 -5.56
C ALA A 7 -4.09 -4.59 -6.98
N ARG A 8 -4.16 -3.56 -7.84
CA ARG A 8 -3.57 -3.61 -9.20
C ARG A 8 -2.05 -3.74 -9.16
N VAL A 9 -1.38 -3.03 -8.27
CA VAL A 9 0.07 -3.18 -8.06
C VAL A 9 0.41 -4.59 -7.59
N PHE A 10 -0.34 -5.15 -6.65
CA PHE A 10 -0.10 -6.53 -6.17
C PHE A 10 -0.30 -7.58 -7.25
N ALA A 11 -1.33 -7.44 -8.10
CA ALA A 11 -1.55 -8.34 -9.23
C ALA A 11 -0.37 -8.29 -10.23
N PHE A 12 0.15 -7.09 -10.50
CA PHE A 12 1.36 -6.94 -11.32
C PHE A 12 2.58 -7.61 -10.68
N LEU A 13 2.83 -7.37 -9.38
CA LEU A 13 3.96 -7.96 -8.66
C LEU A 13 3.90 -9.49 -8.64
N ALA A 14 2.71 -10.06 -8.41
CA ALA A 14 2.51 -11.51 -8.39
C ALA A 14 2.80 -12.18 -9.74
N GLY A 15 2.74 -11.41 -10.84
CA GLY A 15 3.09 -11.90 -12.18
C GLY A 15 4.60 -11.91 -12.48
N LEU A 16 5.45 -11.36 -11.60
CA LEU A 16 6.90 -11.29 -11.83
C LEU A 16 7.61 -12.61 -11.52
N SER A 17 7.23 -13.27 -10.42
CA SER A 17 7.78 -14.56 -9.98
C SER A 17 6.89 -15.19 -8.90
N ALA A 18 6.92 -16.52 -8.78
CA ALA A 18 6.28 -17.24 -7.66
C ALA A 18 6.90 -16.88 -6.29
N ASP A 19 8.16 -16.44 -6.28
CA ASP A 19 8.89 -16.07 -5.08
C ASP A 19 8.85 -14.55 -4.79
N THR A 20 8.04 -13.79 -5.53
CA THR A 20 7.91 -12.35 -5.27
C THR A 20 7.29 -12.12 -3.89
N PHE A 21 8.05 -11.44 -3.04
CA PHE A 21 7.59 -10.98 -1.74
C PHE A 21 7.41 -9.46 -1.75
N VAL A 22 6.53 -8.96 -0.88
CA VAL A 22 6.35 -7.52 -0.69
C VAL A 22 6.18 -7.19 0.79
N ASN A 23 6.77 -6.08 1.22
CA ASN A 23 6.45 -5.49 2.52
C ASN A 23 5.38 -4.41 2.34
N VAL A 24 4.21 -4.60 2.95
CA VAL A 24 3.12 -3.63 2.92
C VAL A 24 3.18 -2.80 4.20
N MET A 25 3.66 -1.57 4.08
CA MET A 25 3.76 -0.63 5.20
C MET A 25 2.57 0.34 5.21
N GLY A 26 2.22 0.84 6.40
CA GLY A 26 1.31 1.98 6.51
C GLY A 26 1.92 3.25 5.92
N GLN A 27 1.08 4.22 5.57
CA GLN A 27 1.55 5.50 5.07
C GLN A 27 2.38 6.25 6.12
N TYR A 28 3.51 6.83 5.70
CA TYR A 28 4.25 7.77 6.54
C TYR A 28 3.39 8.94 6.98
N ARG A 29 3.73 9.54 8.13
CA ARG A 29 3.04 10.74 8.63
C ARG A 29 3.13 11.84 7.55
N PRO A 30 2.00 12.38 7.06
CA PRO A 30 2.03 13.54 6.17
C PRO A 30 2.77 14.69 6.84
N CYS A 31 3.77 15.24 6.16
CA CYS A 31 4.61 16.33 6.67
C CYS A 31 5.07 17.26 5.52
N ALA A 32 5.66 18.39 5.88
CA ALA A 32 6.16 19.40 4.94
C ALA A 32 5.10 19.86 3.93
N ALA A 33 5.29 19.60 2.64
CA ALA A 33 4.33 20.00 1.60
C ALA A 33 2.98 19.28 1.74
N ALA A 34 2.98 17.99 2.13
CA ALA A 34 1.75 17.23 2.28
C ALA A 34 0.86 17.76 3.42
N GLU A 35 1.46 18.30 4.49
CA GLU A 35 0.72 18.91 5.60
C GLU A 35 0.01 20.21 5.19
N ARG A 36 0.53 20.91 4.19
CA ARG A 36 -0.13 22.09 3.61
C ARG A 36 -1.26 21.75 2.64
N ALA A 37 -1.40 20.46 2.29
CA ALA A 37 -2.42 19.92 1.41
C ALA A 37 -2.65 20.72 0.09
N PRO A 38 -1.60 21.05 -0.69
CA PRO A 38 -1.79 21.56 -2.04
C PRO A 38 -2.57 20.53 -2.88
N ASP A 39 -3.26 20.98 -3.94
CA ASP A 39 -4.23 20.17 -4.66
C ASP A 39 -3.65 18.86 -5.22
N ASP A 40 -2.38 18.88 -5.63
CA ASP A 40 -1.63 17.72 -6.13
C ASP A 40 -1.29 16.69 -5.04
N LEU A 41 -1.20 17.11 -3.77
CA LEU A 41 -0.86 16.23 -2.64
C LEU A 41 -2.07 15.88 -1.75
N ARG A 42 -3.26 16.39 -2.04
CA ARG A 42 -4.48 16.14 -1.22
C ARG A 42 -4.73 14.65 -0.96
N THR A 43 -4.41 13.79 -1.91
CA THR A 43 -4.60 12.33 -1.81
C THR A 43 -3.68 11.69 -0.77
N ILE A 44 -2.50 12.26 -0.51
CA ILE A 44 -1.52 11.79 0.48
C ILE A 44 -1.43 12.69 1.72
N ALA A 45 -2.21 13.78 1.79
CA ALA A 45 -2.23 14.74 2.88
C ALA A 45 -2.95 14.24 4.16
N ARG A 46 -3.29 12.95 4.23
CA ARG A 46 -3.91 12.32 5.40
C ARG A 46 -3.21 11.02 5.75
N ARG A 47 -3.41 10.54 6.98
CA ARG A 47 -3.00 9.19 7.37
C ARG A 47 -3.97 8.16 6.76
N THR A 48 -3.44 7.01 6.38
CA THR A 48 -4.26 5.81 6.15
C THR A 48 -4.93 5.38 7.45
N THR A 49 -6.20 5.00 7.36
CA THR A 49 -6.92 4.37 8.45
C THR A 49 -6.44 2.93 8.65
N ARG A 50 -6.73 2.36 9.84
CA ARG A 50 -6.45 0.94 10.11
C ARG A 50 -7.18 0.02 9.13
N ALA A 51 -8.42 0.36 8.76
CA ALA A 51 -9.23 -0.43 7.83
C ALA A 51 -8.62 -0.46 6.43
N GLU A 52 -8.14 0.69 5.92
CA GLU A 52 -7.46 0.77 4.62
C GLU A 52 -6.17 -0.06 4.60
N HIS A 53 -5.39 -0.01 5.68
CA HIS A 53 -4.17 -0.79 5.77
C HIS A 53 -4.46 -2.30 5.80
N ILE A 54 -5.48 -2.74 6.54
CA ILE A 54 -5.92 -4.14 6.56
C ILE A 54 -6.42 -4.59 5.18
N ALA A 55 -7.20 -3.75 4.49
CA ALA A 55 -7.70 -4.06 3.16
C ALA A 55 -6.53 -4.25 2.16
N ALA A 56 -5.48 -3.44 2.25
CA ALA A 56 -4.28 -3.62 1.43
C ALA A 56 -3.53 -4.93 1.75
N LEU A 57 -3.42 -5.31 3.04
CA LEU A 57 -2.82 -6.59 3.43
C LEU A 57 -3.60 -7.79 2.88
N GLU A 58 -4.93 -7.77 2.98
CA GLU A 58 -5.78 -8.82 2.41
C GLU A 58 -5.69 -8.88 0.88
N ALA A 59 -5.61 -7.72 0.21
CA ALA A 59 -5.42 -7.68 -1.24
C ALA A 59 -4.07 -8.28 -1.66
N ALA A 60 -2.99 -8.01 -0.94
CA ALA A 60 -1.68 -8.63 -1.20
C ALA A 60 -1.73 -10.15 -1.00
N ARG A 61 -2.40 -10.62 0.07
CA ARG A 61 -2.60 -12.05 0.34
C ARG A 61 -3.43 -12.73 -0.75
N ALA A 62 -4.51 -12.08 -1.19
CA ALA A 62 -5.37 -12.59 -2.26
C ALA A 62 -4.63 -12.69 -3.61
N ALA A 63 -3.64 -11.82 -3.85
CA ALA A 63 -2.77 -11.89 -5.01
C ALA A 63 -1.69 -12.98 -4.91
N GLY A 64 -1.58 -13.70 -3.78
CA GLY A 64 -0.59 -14.76 -3.57
C GLY A 64 0.81 -14.26 -3.17
N LEU A 65 0.97 -12.98 -2.85
CA LEU A 65 2.25 -12.42 -2.42
C LEU A 65 2.61 -12.87 -1.00
N THR A 66 3.86 -13.26 -0.82
CA THR A 66 4.40 -13.51 0.51
C THR A 66 4.80 -12.20 1.18
N ARG A 67 4.53 -12.08 2.48
CA ARG A 67 4.98 -10.92 3.26
C ARG A 67 6.45 -11.12 3.60
N ALA A 68 7.24 -10.05 3.53
CA ALA A 68 8.58 -10.03 4.10
C ALA A 68 8.50 -10.31 5.61
N THR A 69 8.64 -11.56 6.02
CA THR A 69 8.91 -11.92 7.41
C THR A 69 10.41 -12.01 7.54
N HIS A 70 10.99 -11.26 8.49
CA HIS A 70 12.36 -11.55 8.92
C HIS A 70 12.38 -13.01 9.41
N ALA A 71 13.27 -13.82 8.84
CA ALA A 71 13.62 -15.13 9.38
C ALA A 71 14.41 -14.97 10.69
#